data_AF-A0A5T5CES7-F1
#
_entry.id   AF-A0A5T5CES7-F1
#
_cell.length_a   1.000
_cell.length_b   1.000
_cell.length_c   1.000
_cell.angle_alpha   90.00
_cell.angle_beta   90.00
_cell.angle_gamma   90.00
#
_symmetry.space_group_name_H-M   'P 1'
#
loop_
_entity.id
_entity.type
_entity.pdbx_description
1 polymer ?
#
loop_
_entity_poly.entity_id
_entity_poly.type
_entity_poly.pdbx_seq_one_letter_code
_entity_poly.pdbx_strand_id
1 'polypeptide(L)'
;ETWLRMKTPADHTWNGHAVWYSNILFGLSPGGKVKVWFPDVAGRPSLPVKPLKMRTRSGSDLNICKDYNTPAESYDGIQPIEDLNKGKTYPYGNWD
;
A
#
# COMPACT_ATOMS: atom_id res chain seq x y z
N GLU A 1 -1.42 -16.31 11.50
CA GLU A 1 -2.35 -16.30 10.35
C GLU A 1 -1.70 -15.81 9.06
N THR A 2 -1.18 -14.57 8.99
CA THR A 2 -0.53 -14.03 7.77
C THR A 2 0.59 -14.93 7.23
N TRP A 3 1.49 -15.41 8.10
CA TRP A 3 2.58 -16.30 7.70
C TRP A 3 2.07 -17.64 7.12
N LEU A 4 0.93 -18.13 7.62
CA LEU A 4 0.35 -19.40 7.17
C LEU A 4 -0.19 -19.23 5.75
N ARG A 5 -0.89 -18.13 5.48
CA ARG A 5 -1.35 -17.78 4.13
C ARG A 5 -0.20 -17.64 3.10
N MET A 6 0.99 -17.24 3.52
CA MET A 6 2.15 -17.20 2.62
C MET A 6 2.75 -18.58 2.32
N LYS A 7 2.42 -19.61 3.12
CA LYS A 7 2.90 -20.99 2.97
C LYS A 7 1.81 -21.98 2.56
N THR A 8 0.57 -21.52 2.44
CA THR A 8 -0.57 -22.33 2.04
C THR A 8 -1.17 -21.70 0.79
N PRO A 9 -1.31 -22.45 -0.32
CA PRO A 9 -1.99 -21.93 -1.49
C PRO A 9 -3.46 -21.66 -1.17
N ALA A 10 -4.10 -20.79 -1.96
CA ALA A 10 -5.53 -20.59 -1.87
C ALA A 10 -6.28 -21.89 -2.14
N ASP A 11 -7.54 -21.97 -1.70
CA ASP A 11 -8.45 -23.09 -1.90
C ASP A 11 -8.95 -23.24 -3.36
N HIS A 12 -8.39 -22.45 -4.27
CA HIS A 12 -8.76 -22.39 -5.67
C HIS A 12 -7.52 -22.33 -6.58
N THR A 13 -7.77 -22.58 -7.86
CA THR A 13 -6.75 -22.52 -8.90
C THR A 13 -6.99 -21.37 -9.86
N TRP A 14 -5.94 -20.93 -10.52
CA TRP A 14 -5.99 -19.98 -11.63
C TRP A 14 -5.23 -20.56 -12.81
N ASN A 15 -5.89 -20.67 -13.96
CA ASN A 15 -5.35 -21.33 -15.16
C ASN A 15 -4.78 -22.74 -14.90
N GLY A 16 -5.44 -23.52 -14.02
CA GLY A 16 -5.01 -24.87 -13.66
C GLY A 16 -3.85 -24.94 -12.65
N HIS A 17 -3.35 -23.81 -12.16
CA HIS A 17 -2.26 -23.74 -11.18
C HIS A 17 -2.76 -23.31 -9.80
N ALA A 18 -2.09 -23.79 -8.75
CA ALA A 18 -2.34 -23.31 -7.39
C ALA A 18 -2.02 -21.82 -7.27
N VAL A 19 -2.91 -21.07 -6.60
CA VAL A 19 -2.71 -19.64 -6.36
C VAL A 19 -1.93 -19.45 -5.06
N TRP A 20 -0.82 -18.71 -5.14
CA TRP A 20 0.03 -18.41 -4.01
C TRP A 20 0.02 -16.92 -3.72
N TYR A 21 -0.12 -16.55 -2.44
CA TYR A 21 -0.02 -15.17 -1.98
C TYR A 21 1.46 -14.75 -1.86
N SER A 22 2.12 -14.56 -3.01
CA SER A 22 3.55 -14.25 -3.12
C SER A 22 3.89 -12.76 -2.96
N ASN A 23 2.89 -11.89 -3.00
CA ASN A 23 3.03 -10.45 -2.80
C ASN A 23 2.03 -9.93 -1.78
N ILE A 24 2.39 -8.82 -1.14
CA ILE A 24 1.53 -8.07 -0.22
C ILE A 24 1.38 -6.66 -0.80
N LEU A 25 0.15 -6.17 -0.87
CA LEU A 25 -0.14 -4.78 -1.21
C LEU A 25 -0.42 -3.98 0.06
N PHE A 26 0.01 -2.73 0.05
CA PHE A 26 -0.39 -1.73 1.04
C PHE A 26 -0.97 -0.51 0.32
N GLY A 27 -2.18 -0.14 0.72
CA GLY A 27 -2.85 1.08 0.26
C GLY A 27 -2.55 2.22 1.21
N LEU A 28 -2.12 3.35 0.65
CA LEU A 28 -1.93 4.60 1.37
C LEU A 28 -3.10 5.53 1.08
N SER A 29 -3.86 5.87 2.10
CA SER A 29 -4.91 6.87 1.97
C SER A 29 -4.36 8.29 2.17
N PRO A 30 -5.08 9.30 1.64
CA PRO A 30 -4.96 10.66 2.18
C PRO A 30 -5.10 10.63 3.71
N GLY A 31 -4.23 11.35 4.43
CA GLY A 31 -4.17 11.33 5.89
C GLY A 31 -3.33 10.20 6.51
N GLY A 32 -2.68 9.37 5.69
CA GLY A 32 -1.69 8.40 6.19
C GLY A 32 -2.30 7.16 6.84
N LYS A 33 -3.57 6.82 6.60
CA LYS A 33 -4.07 5.50 6.99
C LYS A 33 -3.52 4.47 6.01
N VAL A 34 -3.05 3.34 6.53
CA VAL A 34 -2.53 2.22 5.73
C VAL A 34 -3.43 1.01 5.93
N LYS A 35 -3.90 0.42 4.82
CA LYS A 35 -4.46 -0.94 4.83
C LYS A 35 -3.53 -1.87 4.07
N VAL A 36 -3.42 -3.10 4.52
CA VAL A 36 -2.54 -4.12 3.94
C VAL A 36 -3.40 -5.32 3.56
N TRP A 37 -3.15 -5.91 2.40
CA TRP A 37 -3.89 -7.09 1.94
C TRP A 37 -3.05 -7.97 1.02
N PHE A 38 -3.42 -9.24 0.94
CA PHE A 38 -2.99 -10.10 -0.15
C PHE A 38 -3.93 -9.88 -1.34
N PRO A 39 -3.42 -9.51 -2.53
CA PRO A 39 -4.24 -9.50 -3.73
C PRO A 39 -4.61 -10.94 -4.09
N ASP A 40 -5.79 -11.10 -4.68
CA ASP A 40 -6.25 -12.36 -5.22
C ASP A 40 -6.52 -12.20 -6.74
N VAL A 41 -6.70 -13.31 -7.44
CA VAL A 41 -6.86 -13.37 -8.89
C VAL A 41 -8.32 -13.63 -9.25
N ALA A 42 -8.65 -13.61 -10.55
CA ALA A 42 -10.01 -13.90 -11.04
C ALA A 42 -11.13 -12.95 -10.54
N GLY A 43 -10.79 -11.74 -10.08
CA GLY A 43 -11.76 -10.85 -9.44
C GLY A 43 -12.21 -11.31 -8.05
N ARG A 44 -11.49 -12.28 -7.43
CA ARG A 44 -11.71 -12.65 -6.03
C ARG A 44 -11.33 -11.51 -5.10
N PRO A 45 -12.01 -11.38 -3.95
CA PRO A 45 -11.73 -10.30 -3.03
C PRO A 45 -10.32 -10.42 -2.45
N SER A 46 -9.66 -9.27 -2.34
CA SER A 46 -8.38 -9.18 -1.63
C SER A 46 -8.56 -9.52 -0.16
N LEU A 47 -7.58 -10.19 0.43
CA LEU A 47 -7.63 -10.65 1.81
C LEU A 47 -6.93 -9.66 2.74
N PRO A 48 -7.63 -9.00 3.68
CA PRO A 48 -7.01 -8.08 4.62
C PRO A 48 -5.95 -8.77 5.48
N VAL A 49 -4.86 -8.06 5.73
CA VAL A 49 -3.76 -8.47 6.59
C VAL A 49 -3.73 -7.54 7.79
N LYS A 50 -3.83 -8.12 9.00
CA LYS A 50 -3.63 -7.37 10.23
C LYS A 50 -2.12 -7.28 10.51
N PRO A 51 -1.51 -6.09 10.48
CA PRO A 51 -0.11 -5.92 10.84
C PRO A 51 0.07 -6.17 12.34
N LEU A 52 1.22 -6.71 12.74
CA LEU A 52 1.58 -6.86 14.15
C LEU A 52 1.78 -5.47 14.81
N LYS A 53 2.48 -4.58 14.11
CA LYS A 53 2.71 -3.20 14.53
C LYS A 53 2.76 -2.33 13.30
N MET A 54 1.99 -1.26 13.30
CA MET A 54 1.94 -0.28 12.22
C MET A 54 1.98 1.11 12.83
N ARG A 55 2.84 1.98 12.27
CA ARG A 55 2.93 3.38 12.65
C ARG A 55 3.05 4.18 11.38
N THR A 56 2.05 5.01 11.10
CA THR A 56 2.19 6.03 10.07
C THR A 56 2.69 7.32 10.71
N ARG A 57 3.55 8.03 9.99
CA ARG A 57 4.07 9.34 10.35
C ARG A 57 3.75 10.31 9.21
N SER A 58 3.26 11.49 9.53
CA SER A 58 2.87 12.52 8.56
C SER A 58 3.09 13.92 9.14
N GLY A 59 3.27 14.92 8.29
CA GLY A 59 3.47 16.31 8.73
C GLY A 59 4.69 16.46 9.65
N SER A 60 4.51 17.12 10.79
CA SER A 60 5.57 17.35 11.80
C SER A 60 6.17 16.07 12.37
N ASP A 61 5.42 14.96 12.32
CA ASP A 61 5.79 13.68 12.89
C ASP A 61 6.63 12.82 11.93
N LEU A 62 6.87 13.27 10.69
CA LEU A 62 7.73 12.62 9.70
C LEU A 62 9.22 12.77 10.08
N ASN A 63 9.57 12.33 11.28
CA ASN A 63 10.93 12.42 11.83
C ASN A 63 11.89 11.37 11.25
N ILE A 64 11.35 10.31 10.67
CA ILE A 64 12.12 9.22 10.03
C ILE A 64 12.74 9.62 8.69
N CYS A 65 12.31 10.73 8.09
CA CYS A 65 12.82 11.24 6.81
C CYS A 65 13.56 12.59 6.96
N LYS A 66 13.80 13.08 8.19
CA LYS A 66 14.38 14.42 8.43
C LYS A 66 15.81 14.57 7.94
N ASP A 67 16.61 13.51 8.02
CA ASP A 67 18.00 13.51 7.56
C ASP A 67 18.15 12.85 6.18
N TYR A 68 17.03 12.44 5.57
CA TYR A 68 17.01 11.96 4.21
C TYR A 68 17.01 13.18 3.29
N ASN A 69 18.21 13.66 2.98
CA ASN A 69 18.41 14.56 1.87
C ASN A 69 18.13 13.72 0.62
N THR A 70 16.86 13.66 0.17
CA THR A 70 16.57 13.26 -1.21
C THR A 70 17.55 14.07 -2.05
N PRO A 71 18.43 13.45 -2.86
CA PRO A 71 19.04 14.17 -3.94
C PRO A 71 17.84 14.73 -4.68
N ALA A 72 17.58 16.02 -4.52
CA ALA A 72 16.72 16.73 -5.43
C ALA A 72 17.50 16.69 -6.72
N GLU A 73 17.40 15.57 -7.46
CA GLU A 73 17.45 15.66 -8.89
C GLU A 73 16.47 16.79 -9.19
N SER A 74 17.02 17.93 -9.59
CA SER A 74 16.23 19.04 -10.11
C SER A 74 15.55 18.45 -11.34
N TYR A 75 14.37 17.92 -11.11
CA TYR A 75 13.46 17.59 -12.17
C TYR A 75 12.83 18.93 -12.58
N ASP A 76 13.64 19.78 -13.22
CA ASP A 76 13.17 21.01 -13.82
C ASP A 76 11.99 20.65 -14.74
N GLY A 77 10.81 21.19 -14.40
CA GLY A 77 9.57 20.91 -15.12
C GLY A 77 8.64 19.85 -14.52
N ILE A 78 8.99 19.20 -13.40
CA ILE A 78 8.03 18.35 -12.67
C ILE A 78 7.26 19.20 -11.66
N GLN A 79 5.94 19.21 -11.82
CA GLN A 79 5.04 19.88 -10.89
C GLN A 79 5.16 19.25 -9.49
N PRO A 80 5.18 20.04 -8.40
CA PRO A 80 5.18 19.52 -7.04
C PRO A 80 4.07 18.49 -6.85
N ILE A 81 4.35 17.43 -6.09
CA ILE A 81 3.36 16.38 -5.82
C ILE A 81 2.11 16.97 -5.13
N GLU A 82 2.27 18.04 -4.35
CA GLU A 82 1.17 18.75 -3.72
C GLU A 82 0.24 19.38 -4.77
N ASP A 83 0.80 20.02 -5.80
CA ASP A 83 0.04 20.62 -6.90
C ASP A 83 -0.61 19.55 -7.78
N LEU A 84 0.09 18.44 -8.04
CA LEU A 84 -0.48 17.28 -8.75
C LEU A 84 -1.65 16.66 -8.00
N ASN A 85 -1.67 16.74 -6.66
CA ASN A 85 -2.70 16.14 -5.83
C ASN A 85 -3.84 17.12 -5.47
N LYS A 86 -3.68 18.40 -5.81
CA LYS A 86 -4.68 19.43 -5.51
C LYS A 86 -5.99 19.16 -6.25
N GLY A 87 -7.08 19.04 -5.48
CA GLY A 87 -8.42 18.74 -6.03
C GLY A 87 -8.62 17.29 -6.49
N LYS A 88 -7.62 16.41 -6.35
CA LYS A 88 -7.80 14.99 -6.63
C LYS A 88 -8.48 14.31 -5.45
N THR A 89 -9.67 13.77 -5.69
CA THR A 89 -10.29 12.79 -4.81
C THR A 89 -9.70 11.43 -5.15
N TYR A 90 -8.81 10.92 -4.30
CA TYR A 90 -8.36 9.54 -4.44
C TYR A 90 -9.57 8.60 -4.31
N PRO A 91 -9.78 7.66 -5.25
CA PRO A 91 -10.94 6.76 -5.20
C PRO A 91 -10.95 5.87 -3.95
N TYR A 92 -9.81 5.79 -3.28
CA TYR A 92 -9.64 5.11 -1.99
C TYR A 92 -9.88 6.06 -0.80
N GLY A 93 -10.83 6.99 -0.97
CA GLY A 93 -11.23 8.01 -0.01
C GLY A 93 -12.09 7.44 1.11
N ASN A 94 -11.68 7.77 2.33
CA ASN A 94 -12.23 7.39 3.63
C ASN A 94 -12.25 5.88 3.95
N TRP A 95 -11.17 5.45 4.59
CA TRP A 95 -11.05 4.13 5.20
C TRP A 95 -11.47 4.19 6.67
N ASP A 96 -12.72 4.58 6.93
CA ASP A 96 -13.29 4.37 8.26
C ASP A 96 -13.05 2.92 8.75
#